data_AF-A0A292S6N5-F1
#
_entry.id   AF-A0A292S6N5-F1
#
_cell.length_a   1.000
_cell.length_b   1.000
_cell.length_c   1.000
_cell.angle_alpha   90.00
_cell.angle_beta   90.00
_cell.angle_gamma   90.00
#
_symmetry.space_group_name_H-M   'P 1'
#
loop_
_entity.id
_entity.type
_entity.pdbx_description
1 polymer ?
#
loop_
_entity_poly.entity_id
_entity_poly.type
_entity_poly.pdbx_seq_one_letter_code
_entity_poly.pdbx_strand_id
1 'polypeptide(L)'
;MFIPPVLAYKNNTPAAQFQGKTSSITEIADLRVFHHHIYEFKKGIRNLILTTEKSKYKETIASRLQKDNIDFVIHDIDKNKINVYFGAKECIDVIKTFNPKLNELSAEQDFMLGIMLGYDRVKQCARYMRIKNGEIKLGKKPL
;
A
#
# COMPACT_ATOMS: atom_id res chain seq x y z
N MET A 1 31.54 45.42 42.29
CA MET A 1 31.10 44.36 41.35
C MET A 1 29.57 44.43 41.28
N PHE A 2 29.04 45.17 40.32
CA PHE A 2 27.60 45.40 40.14
C PHE A 2 27.05 44.32 39.19
N ILE A 3 26.04 43.57 39.62
CA ILE A 3 25.29 42.64 38.77
C ILE A 3 24.01 43.37 38.34
N PRO A 4 23.79 43.67 37.05
CA PRO A 4 22.52 44.25 36.61
C PRO A 4 21.40 43.19 36.55
N PRO A 5 20.13 43.57 36.77
CA PRO A 5 19.01 42.65 36.76
C PRO A 5 18.67 42.16 35.35
N VAL A 6 18.27 40.89 35.28
CA VAL A 6 17.82 40.19 34.07
C VAL A 6 16.60 40.90 33.48
N LEU A 7 16.76 41.50 32.31
CA LEU A 7 15.64 41.99 31.50
C LEU A 7 14.77 40.79 31.08
N ALA A 8 13.53 40.77 31.58
CA ALA A 8 12.52 39.84 31.13
C ALA A 8 12.23 40.09 29.64
N TYR A 9 12.66 39.17 28.78
CA TYR A 9 12.25 39.14 27.38
C TYR A 9 10.76 38.81 27.32
N LYS A 10 9.95 39.83 27.03
CA LYS A 10 8.55 39.66 26.59
C LYS A 10 8.58 39.01 25.21
N ASN A 11 8.30 37.71 25.16
CA ASN A 11 8.00 37.01 23.92
C ASN A 11 6.60 37.41 23.44
N ASN A 12 6.49 38.57 22.80
CA ASN A 12 5.38 38.86 21.91
C ASN A 12 5.79 38.49 20.49
N THR A 13 5.41 37.30 20.05
CA THR A 13 5.37 36.96 18.63
C THR A 13 4.06 36.22 18.36
N PRO A 14 3.21 36.73 17.45
CA PRO A 14 1.85 36.24 17.29
C PRO A 14 1.83 34.81 16.74
N ALA A 15 0.94 34.00 17.30
CA ALA A 15 0.55 32.70 16.79
C ALA A 15 -0.11 32.86 15.41
N ALA A 16 0.69 32.91 14.35
CA ALA A 16 0.22 32.92 12.98
C ALA A 16 0.80 31.70 12.23
N GLN A 17 -0.10 30.77 11.91
CA GLN A 17 -0.05 29.84 10.77
C GLN A 17 1.04 28.75 10.78
N PHE A 18 0.79 27.69 11.56
CA PHE A 18 1.37 26.34 11.36
C PHE A 18 0.25 25.32 11.07
N GLN A 19 -0.51 25.52 9.99
CA GLN A 19 -1.55 24.55 9.56
C GLN A 19 -1.20 23.81 8.25
N GLY A 20 -0.10 24.18 7.57
CA GLY A 20 0.30 23.57 6.29
C GLY A 20 1.43 22.52 6.35
N LYS A 21 2.09 22.33 7.51
CA LYS A 21 3.34 21.53 7.60
C LYS A 21 3.15 20.12 8.19
N THR A 22 2.09 19.91 8.95
CA THR A 22 1.79 18.64 9.65
C THR A 22 1.22 17.57 8.74
N SER A 23 0.49 17.97 7.69
CA SER A 23 -0.13 17.05 6.72
C SER A 23 0.91 16.28 5.89
N SER A 24 2.02 16.92 5.49
CA SER A 24 3.04 16.26 4.66
C SER A 24 3.94 15.30 5.43
N ILE A 25 4.28 15.60 6.70
CA ILE A 25 5.10 14.71 7.53
C ILE A 25 4.36 13.39 7.80
N THR A 26 3.06 13.47 8.09
CA THR A 26 2.22 12.30 8.34
C THR A 26 2.08 11.43 7.09
N GLU A 27 1.91 12.05 5.92
CA GLU A 27 1.89 11.33 4.63
C GLU A 27 3.21 10.63 4.32
N ILE A 28 4.35 11.29 4.53
CA ILE A 28 5.67 10.67 4.35
C ILE A 28 5.84 9.45 5.25
N ALA A 29 5.41 9.53 6.50
CA ALA A 29 5.47 8.42 7.45
C ALA A 29 4.53 7.27 7.03
N ASP A 30 3.29 7.60 6.67
CA ASP A 30 2.27 6.62 6.23
C ASP A 30 2.70 5.89 4.95
N LEU A 31 3.29 6.60 3.97
CA LEU A 31 3.71 6.03 2.68
C LEU A 31 5.14 5.47 2.68
N ARG A 32 5.83 5.43 3.82
CA ARG A 32 7.20 4.93 3.91
C ARG A 32 7.33 3.49 3.43
N VAL A 33 6.36 2.64 3.77
CA VAL A 33 6.34 1.22 3.37
C VAL A 33 6.04 1.09 1.87
N PHE A 34 5.08 1.86 1.36
CA PHE A 34 4.81 1.96 -0.08
C PHE A 34 6.06 2.34 -0.88
N HIS A 35 6.81 3.34 -0.42
CA HIS A 35 8.06 3.72 -1.06
C HIS A 35 9.10 2.61 -1.03
N HIS A 36 9.24 1.90 0.10
CA HIS A 36 10.12 0.73 0.18
C HIS A 36 9.77 -0.32 -0.88
N HIS A 37 8.47 -0.61 -1.06
CA HIS A 37 8.03 -1.54 -2.08
C HIS A 37 8.36 -1.10 -3.52
N ILE A 38 8.29 0.20 -3.83
CA ILE A 38 8.78 0.70 -5.14
C ILE A 38 10.26 0.36 -5.34
N TYR A 39 11.09 0.49 -4.30
CA TYR A 39 12.50 0.11 -4.40
C TYR A 39 12.69 -1.40 -4.61
N GLU A 40 11.94 -2.24 -3.90
CA GLU A 40 12.00 -3.71 -4.08
C GLU A 40 11.63 -4.12 -5.51
N PHE A 41 10.58 -3.51 -6.07
CA PHE A 41 10.17 -3.73 -7.46
C PHE A 41 11.28 -3.28 -8.43
N LYS A 42 11.81 -2.08 -8.28
CA LYS A 42 12.90 -1.55 -9.13
C LYS A 42 14.19 -2.37 -9.06
N LYS A 43 14.42 -3.10 -7.96
CA LYS A 43 15.54 -4.03 -7.80
C LYS A 43 15.27 -5.43 -8.37
N GLY A 44 14.05 -5.70 -8.85
CA GLY A 44 13.67 -6.99 -9.43
C GLY A 44 13.46 -8.09 -8.38
N ILE A 45 13.20 -7.74 -7.12
CA ILE A 45 12.98 -8.73 -6.05
C ILE A 45 11.64 -9.44 -6.25
N ARG A 46 10.62 -8.72 -6.74
CA ARG A 46 9.28 -9.24 -7.02
C ARG A 46 8.72 -8.61 -8.30
N ASN A 47 7.97 -9.39 -9.06
CA ASN A 47 7.35 -8.94 -10.31
C ASN A 47 6.00 -8.25 -10.09
N LEU A 48 5.31 -8.54 -8.99
CA LEU A 48 4.07 -7.90 -8.58
C LEU A 48 4.12 -7.60 -7.08
N ILE A 49 3.63 -6.43 -6.71
CA ILE A 49 3.44 -6.02 -5.32
C ILE A 49 1.97 -5.70 -5.10
N LEU A 50 1.46 -6.12 -3.94
CA LEU A 50 0.19 -5.72 -3.37
C LEU A 50 0.44 -5.02 -2.04
N THR A 51 0.00 -3.79 -1.89
CA THR A 51 -0.06 -3.08 -0.60
C THR A 51 -1.46 -2.53 -0.33
N THR A 52 -1.83 -2.40 0.94
CA THR A 52 -3.08 -1.77 1.35
C THR A 52 -2.76 -0.40 1.95
N GLU A 53 -3.28 0.65 1.33
CA GLU A 53 -3.00 2.04 1.71
C GLU A 53 -4.28 2.78 2.10
N LYS A 54 -4.13 3.96 2.70
CA LYS A 54 -5.28 4.83 3.02
C LYS A 54 -5.82 5.46 1.73
N SER A 55 -7.14 5.45 1.54
CA SER A 55 -7.81 5.97 0.34
C SER A 55 -7.49 7.43 0.05
N LYS A 56 -7.29 8.26 1.09
CA LYS A 56 -6.88 9.67 0.97
C LYS A 56 -5.55 9.90 0.23
N TYR A 57 -4.73 8.85 0.06
CA TYR A 57 -3.44 8.92 -0.65
C TYR A 57 -3.50 8.35 -2.07
N LYS A 58 -4.69 8.01 -2.58
CA LYS A 58 -4.89 7.39 -3.89
C LYS A 58 -4.23 8.19 -5.02
N GLU A 59 -4.46 9.51 -5.03
CA GLU A 59 -3.92 10.43 -6.03
C GLU A 59 -2.40 10.55 -5.93
N THR A 60 -1.85 10.67 -4.71
CA THR A 60 -0.39 10.70 -4.48
C THR A 60 0.27 9.42 -4.99
N ILE A 61 -0.30 8.26 -4.64
CA ILE A 61 0.21 6.95 -5.03
C ILE A 61 0.17 6.78 -6.54
N ALA A 62 -0.96 7.07 -7.18
CA ALA A 62 -1.12 6.97 -8.63
C ALA A 62 -0.13 7.87 -9.36
N SER A 63 -0.02 9.14 -8.94
CA SER A 63 0.91 10.10 -9.52
C SER A 63 2.36 9.62 -9.40
N ARG A 64 2.72 9.01 -8.27
CA ARG A 64 4.06 8.48 -8.06
C ARG A 64 4.37 7.30 -8.99
N LEU A 65 3.46 6.34 -9.11
CA LEU A 65 3.64 5.17 -9.98
C LEU A 65 3.72 5.56 -11.46
N GLN A 66 2.88 6.51 -11.89
CA GLN A 66 2.93 7.08 -13.25
C GLN A 66 4.27 7.77 -13.53
N LYS A 67 4.77 8.58 -12.59
CA LYS A 67 6.08 9.24 -12.74
C LYS A 67 7.23 8.25 -12.84
N ASP A 68 7.14 7.14 -12.12
CA ASP A 68 8.14 6.06 -12.16
C ASP A 68 7.93 5.09 -13.34
N ASN A 69 6.92 5.32 -14.20
CA ASN A 69 6.51 4.46 -15.32
C ASN A 69 6.29 2.99 -14.91
N ILE A 70 5.57 2.80 -13.81
CA ILE A 70 5.22 1.49 -13.26
C ILE A 70 3.74 1.23 -13.52
N ASP A 71 3.41 0.11 -14.17
CA ASP A 71 2.03 -0.33 -14.36
C ASP A 71 1.37 -0.65 -13.00
N PHE A 72 0.09 -0.29 -12.87
CA PHE A 72 -0.63 -0.48 -11.62
C PHE A 72 -2.15 -0.59 -11.81
N VAL A 73 -2.83 -1.11 -10.79
CA VAL A 73 -4.29 -1.07 -10.64
C VAL A 73 -4.64 -0.84 -9.17
N ILE A 74 -5.66 -0.01 -8.92
CA ILE A 74 -6.12 0.33 -7.57
C ILE A 74 -7.56 -0.14 -7.42
N HIS A 75 -7.82 -0.94 -6.38
CA HIS A 75 -9.15 -1.39 -6.00
C HIS A 75 -9.55 -0.76 -4.67
N ASP A 76 -10.72 -0.13 -4.62
CA ASP A 76 -11.27 0.40 -3.37
C ASP A 76 -11.81 -0.77 -2.53
N ILE A 77 -11.34 -0.89 -1.28
CA ILE A 77 -11.80 -1.92 -0.35
C ILE A 77 -13.00 -1.39 0.44
N ASP A 78 -12.83 -0.21 1.01
CA ASP A 78 -13.83 0.54 1.75
C ASP A 78 -13.59 2.05 1.56
N LYS A 79 -14.31 2.91 2.30
CA LYS A 79 -14.17 4.37 2.18
C LYS A 79 -12.77 4.91 2.57
N ASN A 80 -12.02 4.16 3.37
CA ASN A 80 -10.77 4.56 4.00
C ASN A 80 -9.55 3.79 3.50
N LYS A 81 -9.73 2.66 2.81
CA LYS A 81 -8.65 1.76 2.39
C LYS A 81 -8.76 1.36 0.93
N ILE A 82 -7.60 1.27 0.30
CA ILE A 82 -7.43 0.84 -1.08
C ILE A 82 -6.37 -0.27 -1.15
N ASN A 83 -6.56 -1.22 -2.04
CA ASN A 83 -5.50 -2.13 -2.47
C ASN A 83 -4.83 -1.55 -3.71
N VAL A 84 -3.51 -1.44 -3.66
CA VAL A 84 -2.68 -0.96 -4.76
C VAL A 84 -1.84 -2.12 -5.23
N TYR A 85 -2.09 -2.55 -6.46
CA TYR A 85 -1.27 -3.51 -7.17
C TYR A 85 -0.37 -2.75 -8.13
N PHE A 86 0.93 -2.99 -8.08
CA PHE A 86 1.86 -2.41 -9.05
C PHE A 86 2.99 -3.39 -9.36
N GLY A 87 3.52 -3.33 -10.58
CA GLY A 87 4.56 -4.26 -10.99
C GLY A 87 4.76 -4.35 -12.50
N ALA A 88 5.19 -5.53 -12.95
CA ALA A 88 5.33 -5.85 -14.37
C ALA A 88 3.98 -5.76 -15.09
N LYS A 89 4.00 -5.21 -16.30
CA LYS A 89 2.81 -4.96 -17.11
C LYS A 89 1.97 -6.23 -17.29
N GLU A 90 2.61 -7.36 -17.57
CA GLU A 90 1.98 -8.66 -17.78
C GLU A 90 1.23 -9.12 -16.53
N CYS A 91 1.83 -8.94 -15.35
CA CYS A 91 1.18 -9.25 -14.08
C CYS A 91 -0.03 -8.34 -13.85
N ILE A 92 0.10 -7.05 -14.12
CA ILE A 92 -0.99 -6.08 -13.94
C ILE A 92 -2.15 -6.33 -14.89
N ASP A 93 -1.88 -6.67 -16.14
CA ASP A 93 -2.92 -7.01 -17.10
C ASP A 93 -3.69 -8.27 -16.69
N VAL A 94 -3.04 -9.26 -16.05
CA VAL A 94 -3.73 -10.39 -15.40
C VAL A 94 -4.59 -9.92 -14.23
N ILE A 95 -4.07 -9.08 -13.33
CA ILE A 95 -4.84 -8.60 -12.15
C ILE A 95 -6.09 -7.82 -12.56
N LYS A 96 -6.06 -7.06 -13.66
CA LYS A 96 -7.24 -6.35 -14.20
C LYS A 96 -8.40 -7.30 -14.56
N THR A 97 -8.12 -8.59 -14.80
CA THR A 97 -9.15 -9.60 -15.08
C THR A 97 -9.76 -10.21 -13.81
N PHE A 98 -9.17 -9.97 -12.64
CA PHE A 98 -9.61 -10.58 -11.38
C PHE A 98 -10.75 -9.78 -10.75
N ASN A 99 -11.48 -10.41 -9.83
CA ASN A 99 -12.45 -9.69 -9.01
C ASN A 99 -11.70 -8.67 -8.13
N PRO A 100 -12.16 -7.41 -8.04
CA PRO A 100 -11.53 -6.40 -7.19
C PRO A 100 -11.39 -6.82 -5.72
N LYS A 101 -12.32 -7.65 -5.24
CA LYS A 101 -12.34 -8.18 -3.88
C LYS A 101 -11.58 -9.50 -3.80
N LEU A 102 -10.51 -9.50 -3.01
CA LEU A 102 -9.64 -10.66 -2.80
C LEU A 102 -10.36 -11.90 -2.24
N ASN A 103 -11.43 -11.70 -1.46
CA ASN A 103 -12.20 -12.81 -0.87
C ASN A 103 -13.18 -13.47 -1.85
N GLU A 104 -13.38 -12.87 -3.03
CA GLU A 104 -14.25 -13.39 -4.10
C GLU A 104 -13.43 -14.02 -5.25
N LEU A 105 -12.12 -14.21 -5.05
CA LEU A 105 -11.27 -14.92 -6.02
C LEU A 105 -11.59 -16.42 -6.05
N SER A 106 -11.52 -17.00 -7.26
CA SER A 106 -11.48 -18.45 -7.43
C SER A 106 -10.17 -19.03 -6.89
N ALA A 107 -10.13 -20.35 -6.66
CA ALA A 107 -8.92 -21.04 -6.24
C ALA A 107 -7.78 -20.85 -7.25
N GLU A 108 -8.11 -20.87 -8.54
CA GLU A 108 -7.19 -20.65 -9.65
C GLU A 108 -6.63 -19.22 -9.64
N GLN A 109 -7.48 -18.22 -9.40
CA GLN A 109 -7.05 -16.81 -9.27
C GLN A 109 -6.18 -16.57 -8.03
N ASP A 110 -6.53 -17.14 -6.87
CA ASP A 110 -5.70 -17.07 -5.66
C ASP A 110 -4.33 -17.73 -5.88
N PHE A 111 -4.30 -18.87 -6.59
CA PHE A 111 -3.06 -19.53 -6.97
C PHE A 111 -2.19 -18.62 -7.84
N MET A 112 -2.74 -18.10 -8.95
CA MET A 112 -2.04 -17.21 -9.88
C MET A 112 -1.52 -15.95 -9.16
N LEU A 113 -2.35 -15.33 -8.33
CA LEU A 113 -1.97 -14.17 -7.52
C LEU A 113 -0.77 -14.50 -6.63
N GLY A 114 -0.83 -15.61 -5.90
CA GLY A 114 0.26 -16.01 -5.00
C GLY A 114 1.58 -16.25 -5.72
N ILE A 115 1.55 -16.87 -6.91
CA ILE A 115 2.75 -17.05 -7.74
C ILE A 115 3.30 -15.69 -8.21
N MET A 116 2.45 -14.77 -8.67
CA MET A 116 2.90 -13.44 -9.11
C MET A 116 3.49 -12.61 -7.96
N LEU A 117 2.98 -12.76 -6.75
CA LEU A 117 3.52 -12.14 -5.52
C LEU A 117 4.83 -12.77 -5.03
N GLY A 118 5.28 -13.86 -5.65
CA GLY A 118 6.53 -14.54 -5.34
C GLY A 118 6.43 -15.57 -4.20
N TYR A 119 5.23 -16.08 -3.89
CA TYR A 119 5.11 -17.18 -2.93
C TYR A 119 5.67 -18.48 -3.51
N ASP A 120 6.12 -19.36 -2.60
CA ASP A 120 6.65 -20.67 -2.97
C ASP A 120 5.61 -21.50 -3.74
N ARG A 121 6.05 -22.09 -4.85
CA ARG A 121 5.20 -22.86 -5.77
C ARG A 121 4.57 -24.08 -5.09
N VAL A 122 5.36 -24.82 -4.31
CA VAL A 122 4.89 -26.06 -3.66
C VAL A 122 3.86 -25.72 -2.58
N LYS A 123 4.11 -24.67 -1.79
CA LYS A 123 3.15 -24.17 -0.80
C LYS A 123 1.85 -23.68 -1.45
N GLN A 124 1.93 -22.99 -2.59
CA GLN A 124 0.75 -22.58 -3.35
C GLN A 124 -0.02 -23.77 -3.92
N CYS A 125 0.65 -24.84 -4.38
CA CYS A 125 -0.03 -26.08 -4.80
C CYS A 125 -0.80 -26.73 -3.65
N ALA A 126 -0.16 -26.83 -2.47
CA ALA A 126 -0.82 -27.34 -1.27
C ALA A 126 -2.03 -26.49 -0.87
N ARG A 127 -1.88 -25.16 -0.85
CA ARG A 127 -2.97 -24.22 -0.58
C ARG A 127 -4.13 -24.37 -1.57
N TYR A 128 -3.82 -24.46 -2.88
CA TYR A 128 -4.82 -24.64 -3.94
C TYR A 128 -5.66 -25.90 -3.70
N MET A 129 -5.02 -27.05 -3.45
CA MET A 129 -5.74 -28.30 -3.20
C MET A 129 -6.64 -28.22 -1.96
N ARG A 130 -6.17 -27.57 -0.89
CA ARG A 130 -6.97 -27.37 0.32
C ARG A 130 -8.20 -26.48 0.08
N ILE A 131 -8.09 -25.48 -0.80
CA ILE A 131 -9.24 -24.67 -1.21
C ILE A 131 -10.22 -25.51 -2.04
N LYS A 132 -9.73 -26.29 -3.02
CA LYS A 132 -10.58 -27.17 -3.85
C LYS A 132 -11.30 -28.25 -3.04
N ASN A 133 -10.66 -28.77 -2.01
CA ASN A 133 -11.24 -29.74 -1.09
C ASN A 133 -12.19 -29.11 -0.05
N GLY A 134 -12.33 -27.78 -0.04
CA GLY A 134 -13.22 -27.05 0.88
C GLY A 134 -12.68 -26.90 2.31
N GLU A 135 -11.42 -27.27 2.57
CA GLU A 135 -10.76 -27.14 3.87
C GLU A 135 -10.44 -25.67 4.20
N ILE A 136 -10.17 -24.86 3.17
CA ILE A 136 -9.92 -23.42 3.28
C ILE A 136 -11.00 -22.70 2.46
N LYS A 137 -11.70 -21.75 3.07
CA LYS A 137 -12.63 -20.86 2.37
C LYS A 137 -11.97 -19.51 2.16
N LEU A 138 -11.81 -19.11 0.89
CA LEU A 138 -11.28 -17.78 0.51
C LEU A 138 -12.22 -16.64 0.97
N GLY A 139 -13.51 -16.94 1.09
CA GLY A 139 -14.49 -16.08 1.74
C GLY A 139 -15.35 -16.88 2.71
N LYS A 140 -15.19 -16.64 4.02
CA LYS A 140 -16.27 -16.59 5.03
C LYS A 140 -15.70 -16.31 6.44
N LYS A 141 -15.95 -15.09 6.91
CA LYS A 141 -16.65 -14.88 8.19
C LYS A 141 -17.53 -13.63 8.05
N PRO A 142 -18.85 -13.79 7.85
CA PRO A 142 -19.79 -12.87 8.44
C PRO A 142 -19.98 -13.29 9.89
N LEU A 143 -19.69 -12.39 10.82
CA LEU A 143 -20.34 -12.20 12.12
C LEU A 143 -19.78 -10.89 12.68
#